data_AF-A0A820DJI8-F1
#
_entry.id   AF-A0A820DJI8-F1
#
_cell.length_a   1.000
_cell.length_b   1.000
_cell.length_c   1.000
_cell.angle_alpha   90.00
_cell.angle_beta   90.00
_cell.angle_gamma   90.00
#
_symmetry.space_group_name_H-M   'P 1'
#
loop_
_entity.id
_entity.type
_entity.pdbx_description
1 polymer ?
#
loop_
_entity_poly.entity_id
_entity_poly.type
_entity_poly.pdbx_seq_one_letter_code
_entity_poly.pdbx_strand_id
1 'polypeptide(L)'
;EKQVKENEKYFKDTTLSGIFLDNHDQDRFLNHTQNSIRIQNALVYLMFSDGIPIVYMGTEQNFTGNSNEKYGAKDPWNREPLWRSTYNRSTWIYKYLTKLNQIRSLLKEKYDEEFFLSHQQTIYIDNDTYIYKKGPILVIVSNQLFNRTKNFSLYSTIYFNQWKDLLSNKIYEINKYNQLEINNWLPQILLPVSSSISHFCPTS
;
A
#
# COMPACT_ATOMS: atom_id res chain seq x y z
N GLU A 1 12.07 -8.06 -3.25
CA GLU A 1 13.08 -7.52 -4.17
C GLU A 1 13.21 -8.31 -5.48
N LYS A 2 13.40 -9.63 -5.44
CA LYS A 2 13.65 -10.46 -6.63
C LYS A 2 12.61 -10.25 -7.75
N GLN A 3 11.31 -10.33 -7.45
CA GLN A 3 10.25 -10.19 -8.46
C GLN A 3 10.19 -8.78 -9.08
N VAL A 4 10.38 -7.72 -8.31
CA VAL A 4 10.32 -6.34 -8.83
C VAL A 4 11.47 -6.10 -9.81
N LYS A 5 12.70 -6.44 -9.42
CA LYS A 5 13.88 -6.32 -10.28
C LYS A 5 13.82 -7.25 -11.49
N GLU A 6 13.27 -8.45 -11.34
CA GLU A 6 13.05 -9.36 -12.47
C GLU A 6 12.01 -8.80 -13.44
N ASN A 7 10.92 -8.22 -12.94
CA ASN A 7 9.91 -7.59 -13.78
C ASN A 7 10.51 -6.43 -14.60
N GLU A 8 11.30 -5.55 -13.99
CA GLU A 8 12.00 -4.46 -14.69
C GLU A 8 12.96 -4.97 -15.78
N LYS A 9 13.48 -6.20 -15.64
CA LYS A 9 14.36 -6.81 -16.65
C LYS A 9 13.59 -7.34 -17.86
N TYR A 10 12.39 -7.88 -17.66
CA TYR A 10 11.64 -8.60 -18.70
C TYR A 10 10.48 -7.80 -19.31
N PHE A 11 9.92 -6.84 -18.57
CA PHE A 11 8.86 -5.97 -19.07
C PHE A 11 9.45 -4.65 -19.53
N LYS A 12 8.97 -4.19 -20.70
CA LYS A 12 9.40 -2.90 -21.27
C LYS A 12 9.08 -1.72 -20.35
N ASP A 13 7.93 -1.81 -19.67
CA ASP A 13 7.46 -0.79 -18.74
C ASP A 13 6.56 -1.44 -17.68
N THR A 14 7.05 -1.49 -16.44
CA THR A 14 6.29 -2.07 -15.32
C THR A 14 5.16 -1.16 -14.84
N THR A 15 5.22 0.16 -15.11
CA THR A 15 4.21 1.13 -14.66
C THR A 15 2.86 0.96 -15.35
N LEU A 16 2.85 0.30 -16.52
CA LEU A 16 1.65 -0.03 -17.29
C LEU A 16 1.04 -1.39 -16.93
N SER A 17 1.65 -2.15 -16.03
CA SER A 17 1.15 -3.46 -15.61
C SER A 17 -0.11 -3.32 -14.76
N GLY A 18 -1.12 -4.16 -14.98
CA GLY A 18 -2.23 -4.30 -14.04
C GLY A 18 -1.80 -5.12 -12.83
N ILE A 19 -1.83 -4.54 -11.63
CA ILE A 19 -1.51 -5.23 -10.38
C ILE A 19 -2.77 -5.46 -9.56
N PHE A 20 -2.91 -6.63 -8.94
CA PHE A 20 -4.06 -7.02 -8.15
C PHE A 20 -3.65 -7.92 -6.99
N LEU A 21 -4.45 -7.94 -5.93
CA LEU A 21 -4.26 -8.88 -4.81
C LEU A 21 -5.04 -10.17 -5.01
N ASP A 22 -6.24 -10.07 -5.59
CA ASP A 22 -7.14 -11.17 -5.88
C ASP A 22 -7.97 -10.87 -7.14
N ASN A 23 -8.61 -11.92 -7.66
CA ASN A 23 -9.48 -11.86 -8.83
C ASN A 23 -10.50 -13.02 -8.78
N HIS A 24 -11.22 -13.24 -9.88
CA HIS A 24 -12.26 -14.26 -9.97
C HIS A 24 -11.76 -15.68 -10.30
N ASP A 25 -10.46 -15.86 -10.53
CA ASP A 25 -9.85 -17.16 -10.86
C ASP A 25 -8.97 -17.69 -9.73
N GLN A 26 -8.70 -16.87 -8.71
CA GLN A 26 -7.92 -17.21 -7.52
C GLN A 26 -8.77 -17.07 -6.26
N ASP A 27 -8.33 -17.71 -5.19
CA ASP A 27 -8.91 -17.50 -3.86
C ASP A 27 -8.89 -16.01 -3.49
N ARG A 28 -9.95 -15.53 -2.83
CA ARG A 28 -10.00 -14.18 -2.25
C ARG A 28 -8.82 -13.98 -1.29
N PHE A 29 -8.22 -12.79 -1.26
CA PHE A 29 -7.11 -12.53 -0.33
C PHE A 29 -7.54 -12.76 1.13
N LEU A 30 -8.77 -12.34 1.47
CA LEU A 30 -9.34 -12.47 2.80
C LEU A 30 -9.76 -13.91 3.17
N ASN A 31 -9.76 -14.84 2.21
CA ASN A 31 -9.87 -16.27 2.50
C ASN A 31 -8.62 -16.78 3.22
N HIS A 32 -7.44 -16.38 2.73
CA HIS A 32 -6.15 -16.79 3.32
C HIS A 32 -5.88 -16.12 4.66
N THR A 33 -6.34 -14.89 4.86
CA THR A 33 -6.13 -14.14 6.10
C THR A 33 -7.19 -13.07 6.32
N GLN A 34 -7.80 -13.08 7.50
CA GLN A 34 -8.70 -12.01 7.95
C GLN A 34 -8.02 -10.99 8.88
N ASN A 35 -6.69 -11.09 9.05
CA ASN A 35 -5.95 -10.13 9.85
C ASN A 35 -5.93 -8.74 9.17
N SER A 36 -6.48 -7.74 9.85
CA SER A 36 -6.64 -6.37 9.34
C SER A 36 -5.32 -5.69 9.01
N ILE A 37 -4.22 -6.03 9.71
CA ILE A 37 -2.89 -5.47 9.46
C ILE A 37 -2.34 -5.97 8.13
N ARG A 38 -2.55 -7.26 7.81
CA ARG A 38 -2.07 -7.86 6.55
C ARG A 38 -2.75 -7.23 5.34
N ILE A 39 -4.08 -7.09 5.36
CA ILE A 39 -4.81 -6.48 4.23
C ILE A 39 -4.50 -4.98 4.12
N GLN A 40 -4.28 -4.25 5.23
CA GLN A 40 -3.83 -2.85 5.16
C GLN A 40 -2.49 -2.72 4.41
N ASN A 41 -1.49 -3.52 4.80
CA ASN A 41 -0.19 -3.54 4.14
C ASN A 41 -0.30 -3.95 2.67
N ALA A 42 -1.09 -4.98 2.37
CA ALA A 42 -1.31 -5.45 1.01
C ALA A 42 -1.99 -4.39 0.13
N LEU A 43 -3.01 -3.69 0.64
CA LEU A 43 -3.69 -2.63 -0.09
C LEU A 43 -2.82 -1.39 -0.30
N VAL A 44 -1.97 -1.02 0.67
CA VAL A 44 -1.00 0.05 0.47
C VAL A 44 0.01 -0.33 -0.62
N TYR A 45 0.55 -1.55 -0.59
CA TYR A 45 1.42 -2.01 -1.66
C TYR A 45 0.71 -1.99 -3.02
N LEU A 46 -0.51 -2.53 -3.09
CA LEU A 46 -1.32 -2.52 -4.31
C LEU A 46 -1.51 -1.10 -4.86
N MET A 47 -1.85 -0.13 -4.01
CA MET A 47 -2.20 1.22 -4.45
C MET A 47 -1.00 2.12 -4.79
N PHE A 48 0.20 1.81 -4.27
CA PHE A 48 1.36 2.70 -4.35
C PHE A 48 2.64 2.03 -4.90
N SER A 49 2.59 0.81 -5.41
CA SER A 49 3.69 0.19 -6.16
C SER A 49 3.59 0.51 -7.66
N ASP A 50 4.52 -0.02 -8.45
CA ASP A 50 4.48 0.11 -9.91
C ASP A 50 3.28 -0.63 -10.51
N GLY A 51 2.57 0.05 -11.40
CA GLY A 51 1.42 -0.50 -12.11
C GLY A 51 0.14 0.28 -11.89
N ILE A 52 -0.91 -0.19 -12.55
CA ILE A 52 -2.29 0.26 -12.40
C ILE A 52 -2.97 -0.64 -11.37
N PRO A 53 -3.37 -0.11 -10.20
CA PRO A 53 -4.03 -0.90 -9.16
C PRO A 53 -5.41 -1.37 -9.61
N ILE A 54 -5.67 -2.66 -9.44
CA ILE A 54 -6.95 -3.31 -9.69
C ILE A 54 -7.42 -3.93 -8.38
N VAL A 55 -8.57 -3.46 -7.88
CA VAL A 55 -9.26 -4.05 -6.72
C VAL A 55 -10.43 -4.87 -7.25
N TYR A 56 -10.49 -6.15 -6.89
CA TYR A 56 -11.62 -6.99 -7.25
C TYR A 56 -12.85 -6.67 -6.41
N MET A 57 -13.98 -6.52 -7.09
CA MET A 57 -15.28 -6.19 -6.49
C MET A 57 -15.62 -7.16 -5.34
N GLY A 58 -15.96 -6.62 -4.18
CA GLY A 58 -16.26 -7.38 -2.97
C GLY A 58 -15.12 -7.35 -1.94
N THR A 59 -13.89 -7.07 -2.34
CA THR A 59 -12.77 -6.88 -1.40
C THR A 59 -13.05 -5.72 -0.45
N GLU A 60 -13.66 -4.63 -0.94
CA GLU A 60 -14.15 -3.52 -0.13
C GLU A 60 -15.27 -3.91 0.83
N GLN A 61 -15.97 -5.02 0.56
CA GLN A 61 -17.05 -5.56 1.39
C GLN A 61 -16.59 -6.69 2.34
N ASN A 62 -15.28 -6.94 2.44
CA ASN A 62 -14.69 -8.05 3.21
C ASN A 62 -15.09 -9.45 2.71
N PHE A 63 -15.31 -9.63 1.41
CA PHE A 63 -15.64 -10.94 0.85
C PHE A 63 -14.47 -11.94 1.01
N THR A 64 -14.77 -13.15 1.46
CA THR A 64 -13.78 -14.22 1.78
C THR A 64 -13.94 -15.46 0.92
N GLY A 65 -14.85 -15.44 -0.06
CA GLY A 65 -15.31 -16.61 -0.78
C GLY A 65 -16.32 -17.38 0.07
N ASN A 66 -17.53 -17.59 -0.44
CA ASN A 66 -18.66 -18.19 0.31
C ASN A 66 -18.54 -19.72 0.40
N SER A 67 -17.37 -20.23 0.76
CA SER A 67 -17.11 -21.66 0.95
C SER A 67 -17.00 -21.98 2.43
N ASN A 68 -17.40 -23.19 2.83
CA ASN A 68 -17.10 -23.72 4.17
C ASN A 68 -15.62 -24.15 4.30
N GLU A 69 -14.82 -23.97 3.26
CA GLU A 69 -13.41 -24.36 3.23
C GLU A 69 -12.53 -23.23 3.77
N LYS A 70 -11.65 -23.60 4.70
CA LYS A 70 -10.69 -22.70 5.34
C LYS A 70 -9.65 -22.14 4.35
N TYR A 71 -9.46 -22.82 3.21
CA TYR A 71 -8.63 -22.46 2.07
C TYR A 71 -9.29 -23.05 0.82
N GLY A 72 -9.27 -22.37 -0.32
CA GLY A 72 -9.82 -22.93 -1.57
C GLY A 72 -11.22 -22.46 -1.92
N ALA A 73 -11.64 -21.29 -1.42
CA ALA A 73 -12.84 -20.60 -1.90
C ALA A 73 -12.66 -20.02 -3.33
N LYS A 74 -12.16 -20.85 -4.25
CA LYS A 74 -11.98 -20.59 -5.68
C LYS A 74 -13.33 -20.57 -6.38
N ASP A 75 -13.31 -20.39 -7.69
CA ASP A 75 -14.48 -20.49 -8.56
C ASP A 75 -15.34 -21.72 -8.18
N PRO A 76 -16.65 -21.56 -7.90
CA PRO A 76 -17.47 -20.33 -8.00
C PRO A 76 -17.60 -19.50 -6.72
N TRP A 77 -16.98 -19.92 -5.62
CA TRP A 77 -17.17 -19.31 -4.30
C TRP A 77 -16.60 -17.89 -4.18
N ASN A 78 -15.55 -17.55 -4.93
CA ASN A 78 -14.98 -16.21 -5.04
C ASN A 78 -15.79 -15.24 -5.93
N ARG A 79 -16.92 -15.69 -6.52
CA ARG A 79 -17.79 -14.86 -7.37
C ARG A 79 -19.03 -14.38 -6.61
N GLU A 80 -18.88 -13.95 -5.35
CA GLU A 80 -20.03 -13.54 -4.55
C GLU A 80 -20.74 -12.30 -5.16
N PRO A 81 -22.08 -12.29 -5.17
CA PRO A 81 -22.83 -11.19 -5.73
C PRO A 81 -22.75 -9.93 -4.85
N LEU A 82 -22.14 -8.86 -5.37
CA LEU A 82 -21.96 -7.61 -4.63
C LEU A 82 -23.26 -7.02 -4.09
N TRP A 83 -24.38 -7.14 -4.81
CA TRP A 83 -25.66 -6.58 -4.38
C TRP A 83 -26.14 -7.10 -3.01
N ARG A 84 -25.69 -8.30 -2.57
CA ARG A 84 -25.99 -8.83 -1.23
C ARG A 84 -25.33 -8.03 -0.11
N SER A 85 -24.25 -7.30 -0.39
CA SER A 85 -23.63 -6.38 0.57
C SER A 85 -24.43 -5.10 0.83
N THR A 86 -25.55 -4.92 0.10
CA THR A 86 -26.34 -3.68 0.04
C THR A 86 -25.52 -2.43 -0.32
N TYR A 87 -24.35 -2.63 -0.95
CA TYR A 87 -23.39 -1.57 -1.30
C TYR A 87 -22.95 -0.75 -0.09
N ASN A 88 -22.74 -1.43 1.04
CA ASN A 88 -22.38 -0.79 2.29
C ASN A 88 -21.06 0.01 2.17
N ARG A 89 -21.16 1.34 2.24
CA ARG A 89 -20.01 2.26 2.21
C ARG A 89 -19.35 2.46 3.58
N SER A 90 -19.91 1.87 4.62
CA SER A 90 -19.43 2.01 6.00
C SER A 90 -18.42 0.94 6.40
N THR A 91 -18.15 -0.05 5.53
CA THR A 91 -17.12 -1.06 5.81
C THR A 91 -15.76 -0.38 5.94
N TRP A 92 -14.91 -0.94 6.79
CA TRP A 92 -13.62 -0.35 7.08
C TRP A 92 -12.69 -0.39 5.84
N ILE A 93 -12.74 -1.46 5.02
CA ILE A 93 -11.95 -1.57 3.79
C ILE A 93 -12.43 -0.55 2.75
N TYR A 94 -13.74 -0.30 2.62
CA TYR A 94 -14.27 0.74 1.73
C TYR A 94 -13.72 2.12 2.11
N LYS A 95 -13.79 2.50 3.39
CA LYS A 95 -13.23 3.76 3.88
C LYS A 95 -11.71 3.82 3.69
N TYR A 96 -11.01 2.72 3.94
CA TYR A 96 -9.57 2.63 3.75
C TYR A 96 -9.18 2.83 2.28
N LEU A 97 -9.81 2.12 1.34
CA LEU A 97 -9.62 2.31 -0.10
C LEU A 97 -9.99 3.72 -0.58
N THR A 98 -11.02 4.33 0.00
CA THR A 98 -11.37 5.73 -0.26
C THR A 98 -10.20 6.65 0.12
N LYS A 99 -9.63 6.46 1.31
CA LYS A 99 -8.48 7.20 1.79
C LYS A 99 -7.23 6.98 0.92
N LEU A 100 -6.92 5.74 0.54
CA LEU A 100 -5.79 5.44 -0.35
C LEU A 100 -5.96 6.12 -1.72
N ASN A 101 -7.17 6.10 -2.28
CA ASN A 101 -7.46 6.80 -3.54
C ASN A 101 -7.34 8.32 -3.41
N GLN A 102 -7.79 8.92 -2.31
CA GLN A 102 -7.59 10.35 -2.06
C GLN A 102 -6.12 10.74 -2.02
N ILE A 103 -5.28 9.94 -1.35
CA ILE A 103 -3.83 10.14 -1.33
C ILE A 103 -3.25 10.02 -2.74
N ARG A 104 -3.66 9.01 -3.51
CA ARG A 104 -3.20 8.81 -4.89
C ARG A 104 -3.62 9.96 -5.82
N SER A 105 -4.82 10.52 -5.61
CA SER A 105 -5.30 11.71 -6.32
C SER A 105 -4.50 12.97 -5.96
N LEU A 106 -4.11 13.14 -4.70
CA LEU A 106 -3.19 14.22 -4.32
C LEU A 106 -1.84 14.07 -5.03
N LEU A 107 -1.30 12.86 -5.11
CA LEU A 107 -0.04 12.62 -5.81
C LEU A 107 -0.17 12.95 -7.31
N LYS A 108 -1.31 12.66 -7.92
CA LYS A 108 -1.62 13.11 -9.28
C LYS A 108 -1.63 14.62 -9.41
N GLU A 109 -2.30 15.32 -8.51
CA GLU A 109 -2.42 16.79 -8.58
C GLU A 109 -1.07 17.50 -8.42
N LYS A 110 -0.20 16.98 -7.55
CA LYS A 110 1.04 17.67 -7.15
C LYS A 110 2.31 17.12 -7.78
N TYR A 111 2.33 15.86 -8.19
CA TYR A 111 3.53 15.12 -8.57
C TYR A 111 3.27 14.15 -9.73
N ASP A 112 2.37 14.49 -10.66
CA ASP A 112 1.85 13.58 -11.70
C ASP A 112 2.96 12.72 -12.36
N GLU A 113 3.82 13.34 -13.15
CA GLU A 113 4.91 12.61 -13.84
C GLU A 113 5.87 11.96 -12.84
N GLU A 114 6.23 12.66 -11.77
CA GLU A 114 7.16 12.16 -10.76
C GLU A 114 6.66 10.88 -10.07
N PHE A 115 5.35 10.72 -9.85
CA PHE A 115 4.78 9.56 -9.19
C PHE A 115 4.36 8.46 -10.19
N PHE A 116 3.69 8.83 -11.28
CA PHE A 116 3.10 7.86 -12.20
C PHE A 116 4.09 7.29 -13.21
N LEU A 117 5.10 8.08 -13.62
CA LEU A 117 6.10 7.64 -14.61
C LEU A 117 7.40 7.13 -13.97
N SER A 118 7.60 7.35 -12.67
CA SER A 118 8.79 6.81 -11.99
C SER A 118 8.62 5.35 -11.61
N HIS A 119 9.68 4.57 -11.78
CA HIS A 119 9.77 3.22 -11.24
C HIS A 119 10.00 3.24 -9.73
N GLN A 120 9.43 2.27 -9.04
CA GLN A 120 9.67 2.07 -7.64
C GLN A 120 11.13 1.65 -7.39
N GLN A 121 11.77 2.23 -6.37
CA GLN A 121 13.16 1.94 -6.02
C GLN A 121 13.21 1.36 -4.62
N THR A 122 13.72 0.13 -4.47
CA THR A 122 13.94 -0.48 -3.16
C THR A 122 14.96 0.34 -2.36
N ILE A 123 14.57 0.78 -1.17
CA ILE A 123 15.43 1.51 -0.22
C ILE A 123 15.93 0.57 0.88
N TYR A 124 15.03 -0.27 1.40
CA TYR A 124 15.35 -1.23 2.45
C TYR A 124 14.48 -2.48 2.33
N ILE A 125 15.04 -3.64 2.63
CA ILE A 125 14.30 -4.88 2.73
C ILE A 125 14.94 -5.80 3.77
N ASP A 126 14.12 -6.41 4.60
CA ASP A 126 14.52 -7.52 5.47
C ASP A 126 13.41 -8.60 5.49
N ASN A 127 13.45 -9.49 6.50
CA ASN A 127 12.50 -10.59 6.63
C ASN A 127 11.05 -10.14 6.84
N ASP A 128 10.82 -8.95 7.38
CA ASP A 128 9.50 -8.49 7.76
C ASP A 128 9.10 -7.14 7.16
N THR A 129 10.04 -6.31 6.71
CA THR A 129 9.80 -4.94 6.27
C THR A 129 10.31 -4.71 4.86
N TYR A 130 9.52 -4.01 4.05
CA TYR A 130 9.91 -3.53 2.74
C TYR A 130 9.66 -2.02 2.65
N ILE A 131 10.71 -1.26 2.34
CA ILE A 131 10.69 0.18 2.15
C ILE A 131 11.12 0.47 0.72
N TYR A 132 10.31 1.22 0.00
CA TYR A 132 10.63 1.65 -1.35
C TYR A 132 10.22 3.09 -1.59
N LYS A 133 10.92 3.75 -2.49
CA LYS A 133 10.61 5.08 -3.00
C LYS A 133 9.81 4.96 -4.28
N LYS A 134 8.78 5.78 -4.46
CA LYS A 134 8.11 5.99 -5.75
C LYS A 134 7.79 7.46 -5.89
N GLY A 135 8.38 8.13 -6.87
CA GLY A 135 8.33 9.58 -6.98
C GLY A 135 8.72 10.29 -5.68
N PRO A 136 7.85 11.15 -5.12
CA PRO A 136 8.17 11.92 -3.91
C PRO A 136 7.93 11.14 -2.61
N ILE A 137 7.30 9.96 -2.66
CA ILE A 137 6.91 9.22 -1.45
C ILE A 137 7.89 8.10 -1.10
N LEU A 138 8.01 7.82 0.19
CA LEU A 138 8.49 6.55 0.73
C LEU A 138 7.30 5.72 1.21
N VAL A 139 7.24 4.47 0.79
CA VAL A 139 6.22 3.52 1.23
C VAL A 139 6.88 2.47 2.10
N ILE A 140 6.28 2.23 3.27
CA ILE A 140 6.70 1.20 4.22
C ILE A 140 5.56 0.21 4.34
N VAL A 141 5.85 -1.06 4.02
CA VAL A 141 4.92 -2.18 4.21
C VAL A 141 5.63 -3.32 4.93
N SER A 142 4.86 -4.11 5.66
CA SER A 142 5.39 -5.18 6.49
C SER A 142 4.45 -6.37 6.62
N ASN A 143 5.03 -7.54 6.91
CA ASN A 143 4.30 -8.74 7.35
C ASN A 143 4.26 -8.88 8.90
N GLN A 144 4.85 -7.92 9.63
CA GLN A 144 4.89 -7.85 11.08
C GLN A 144 3.48 -7.58 11.65
N LEU A 145 3.03 -8.41 12.59
CA LEU A 145 1.64 -8.37 13.09
C LEU A 145 1.46 -7.72 14.47
N PHE A 146 2.55 -7.25 15.06
CA PHE A 146 2.54 -6.66 16.40
C PHE A 146 3.46 -5.44 16.44
N ASN A 147 3.13 -4.51 17.33
CA ASN A 147 3.86 -3.26 17.45
C ASN A 147 5.34 -3.50 17.70
N ARG A 148 6.16 -3.00 16.78
CA ARG A 148 7.60 -3.05 16.83
C ARG A 148 8.12 -1.80 16.16
N THR A 149 9.15 -1.23 16.76
CA THR A 149 9.82 -0.04 16.24
C THR A 149 11.16 -0.45 15.65
N LYS A 150 11.49 0.09 14.49
CA LYS A 150 12.76 -0.14 13.79
C LYS A 150 13.35 1.19 13.33
N ASN A 151 14.67 1.27 13.41
CA ASN A 151 15.44 2.40 12.89
C ASN A 151 15.98 2.03 11.51
N PHE A 152 15.68 2.85 10.51
CA PHE A 152 16.13 2.66 9.15
C PHE A 152 17.05 3.79 8.73
N SER A 153 18.28 3.46 8.33
CA SER A 153 19.20 4.45 7.75
C SER A 153 18.78 4.76 6.32
N LEU A 154 18.48 6.04 6.05
CA LEU A 154 17.94 6.50 4.78
C LEU A 154 19.04 7.19 3.94
N TYR A 155 20.10 6.46 3.60
CA TYR A 155 21.29 7.01 2.96
C TYR A 155 21.05 7.65 1.57
N SER A 156 19.93 7.34 0.90
CA SER A 156 19.59 7.88 -0.43
C SER A 156 18.47 8.92 -0.42
N THR A 157 17.91 9.27 0.74
CA THR A 157 16.83 10.27 0.88
C THR A 157 17.16 11.39 1.88
N ILE A 158 18.45 11.66 2.08
CA ILE A 158 19.04 12.56 3.10
C ILE A 158 18.61 14.03 2.95
N TYR A 159 17.91 14.41 1.87
CA TYR A 159 17.59 15.81 1.60
C TYR A 159 16.48 16.41 2.47
N PHE A 160 15.74 15.59 3.23
CA PHE A 160 14.58 16.04 4.00
C PHE A 160 14.62 15.57 5.46
N ASN A 161 14.61 16.53 6.39
CA ASN A 161 14.67 16.25 7.83
C ASN A 161 13.34 15.78 8.42
N GLN A 162 12.22 16.06 7.76
CA GLN A 162 10.87 15.76 8.25
C GLN A 162 10.02 15.11 7.17
N TRP A 163 9.24 14.13 7.58
CA TRP A 163 8.38 13.32 6.73
C TRP A 163 6.99 13.19 7.35
N LYS A 164 5.94 13.54 6.60
CA LYS A 164 4.54 13.39 7.02
C LYS A 164 4.01 12.06 6.51
N ASP A 165 3.47 11.23 7.40
CA ASP A 165 2.70 10.06 7.01
C ASP A 165 1.30 10.48 6.55
N LEU A 166 0.99 10.26 5.29
CA LEU A 166 -0.30 10.59 4.68
C LEU A 166 -1.44 9.70 5.20
N LEU A 167 -1.12 8.56 5.82
CA LEU A 167 -2.12 7.70 6.47
C LEU A 167 -2.47 8.18 7.88
N SER A 168 -1.49 8.45 8.74
CA SER A 168 -1.77 8.84 10.14
C SER A 168 -1.73 10.35 10.41
N ASN A 169 -1.25 11.16 9.46
CA ASN A 169 -0.83 12.56 9.63
C ASN A 169 0.31 12.79 10.63
N LYS A 170 0.95 11.74 11.14
CA LYS A 170 2.10 11.86 12.03
C LYS A 170 3.32 12.39 11.26
N ILE A 171 4.06 13.29 11.89
CA ILE A 171 5.37 13.75 11.40
C ILE A 171 6.46 12.87 12.02
N TYR A 172 7.38 12.42 11.18
CA TYR A 172 8.59 11.71 11.55
C TYR A 172 9.79 12.59 11.26
N GLU A 173 10.76 12.59 12.16
CA GLU A 173 11.99 13.35 12.03
C GLU A 173 13.17 12.41 11.86
N ILE A 174 14.11 12.80 11.00
CA ILE A 174 15.39 12.10 10.90
C ILE A 174 16.21 12.41 12.15
N ASN A 175 16.68 11.36 12.83
CA ASN A 175 17.50 11.51 14.02
C ASN A 175 18.93 11.98 13.68
N LYS A 176 19.71 12.32 14.72
CA LYS A 176 21.12 12.76 14.57
C LYS A 176 22.07 11.76 13.88
N TYR A 177 21.62 10.52 13.67
CA TYR A 177 22.37 9.45 13.00
C TYR A 177 21.89 9.22 11.55
N ASN A 178 21.08 10.11 10.99
CA ASN A 178 20.46 9.97 9.67
C ASN A 178 19.54 8.75 9.56
N GLN A 179 18.82 8.43 10.64
CA GLN A 179 17.88 7.31 10.69
C GLN A 179 16.46 7.78 10.95
N LEU A 180 15.51 7.06 10.36
CA LEU A 180 14.08 7.23 10.57
C LEU A 180 13.57 6.12 11.48
N GLU A 181 13.00 6.50 12.62
CA GLU A 181 12.41 5.57 13.59
C GLU A 181 10.93 5.35 13.25
N ILE A 182 10.59 4.12 12.84
CA ILE A 182 9.27 3.77 12.32
C ILE A 182 8.68 2.61 13.11
N ASN A 183 7.39 2.71 13.42
CA ASN A 183 6.58 1.55 13.84
C ASN A 183 6.24 0.71 12.62
N ASN A 184 6.84 -0.48 12.50
CA ASN A 184 6.86 -1.26 11.26
C ASN A 184 5.71 -2.29 11.14
N TRP A 185 4.63 -2.18 11.90
CA TRP A 185 3.51 -3.14 11.83
C TRP A 185 2.36 -2.63 10.96
N LEU A 186 2.05 -1.33 11.00
CA LEU A 186 1.10 -0.69 10.08
C LEU A 186 1.84 -0.10 8.88
N PRO A 187 1.24 -0.11 7.69
CA PRO A 187 1.85 0.52 6.54
C PRO A 187 1.89 2.03 6.70
N GLN A 188 2.84 2.68 6.05
CA GLN A 188 3.04 4.13 6.09
C GLN A 188 3.34 4.66 4.69
N ILE A 189 2.86 5.88 4.41
CA ILE A 189 3.12 6.58 3.15
C ILE A 189 3.70 7.94 3.52
N LEU A 190 5.02 8.05 3.47
CA LEU A 190 5.73 9.23 3.92
C LEU A 190 6.00 10.18 2.76
N LEU A 191 5.66 11.45 2.95
CA LEU A 191 5.94 12.55 2.04
C LEU A 191 6.82 13.59 2.75
N PRO A 192 7.87 14.14 2.11
CA PRO A 192 8.75 15.10 2.75
C PRO A 192 8.03 16.41 3.06
N VAL A 193 8.32 17.02 4.23
CA VAL A 193 7.59 18.21 4.71
C VAL A 193 8.02 19.52 4.02
N SER A 194 9.14 19.55 3.30
CA SER A 194 9.60 20.74 2.57
C SER A 194 8.92 20.95 1.21
N SER A 195 8.17 19.98 0.70
CA SER A 195 7.36 20.14 -0.51
C SER A 195 6.00 20.70 -0.15
N SER A 196 5.89 22.03 -0.05
CA SER A 196 4.67 22.88 -0.16
C SER A 196 3.29 22.37 0.36
N ILE A 197 3.21 21.40 1.26
CA ILE A 197 1.95 20.77 1.69
C ILE A 197 1.81 20.94 3.20
N SER A 198 1.32 22.12 3.59
CA SER A 198 0.88 22.39 4.96
C SER A 198 -0.60 22.04 5.21
N HIS A 199 -1.40 21.70 4.19
CA HIS A 199 -2.87 21.70 4.33
C HIS A 199 -3.64 20.46 3.84
N PHE A 200 -3.01 19.41 3.30
CA PHE A 200 -3.79 18.22 2.93
C PHE A 200 -3.95 17.24 4.10
N CYS A 201 -5.21 16.99 4.46
CA CYS A 201 -5.64 16.00 5.43
C CYS A 201 -6.74 15.16 4.75
N PRO A 202 -6.47 13.90 4.35
CA PRO A 202 -7.53 13.05 3.80
C PRO A 202 -8.56 12.79 4.90
N THR A 203 -9.77 13.29 4.71
CA THR A 203 -10.88 13.11 5.67
C THR A 203 -11.34 11.66 5.67
N SER A 204 -11.56 11.13 6.88
CA SER A 204 -11.98 9.75 7.19
C SER A 204 -13.25 9.29 6.51
#